data_AF-A0A640RZB7-F1
#
_entry.id   AF-A0A640RZB7-F1
#
_cell.length_a   1.000
_cell.length_b   1.000
_cell.length_c   1.000
_cell.angle_alpha   90.00
_cell.angle_beta   90.00
_cell.angle_gamma   90.00
#
_symmetry.space_group_name_H-M   'P 1'
#
loop_
_entity.id
_entity.type
_entity.pdbx_description
1 polymer ?
#
loop_
_entity_poly.entity_id
_entity_poly.type
_entity_poly.pdbx_seq_one_letter_code
_entity_poly.pdbx_strand_id
1 'polypeptide(L)'
;MTTTTPATTHLAQLHLDLTNRNVLSDLRDHTNLHRRICGLFPDNTGTAPRTAYNVLYRLERTENTATLLVQSTGITINRTALPAGYTTNPVEYRDLTPLLDWLNPGTAVRYRIDANPIKAVSIPGRRGRRTALRGDDAVIWWQQRAHRNGIDPTLILDNPNPPVLASRNGAQRAKIASVRFEGIATITEPTALRHAITTGIGQGRAYGLGLLSIAPHQH
;
A
#
# COMPACT_ATOMS: atom_id res chain seq x y z
N MET A 1 -32.16 -9.21 -9.58
CA MET A 1 -31.28 -8.21 -8.93
C MET A 1 -30.38 -8.98 -7.96
N THR A 2 -29.17 -9.32 -8.38
CA THR A 2 -28.18 -9.96 -7.51
C THR A 2 -27.60 -8.89 -6.58
N THR A 3 -28.04 -8.87 -5.34
CA THR A 3 -27.40 -8.10 -4.27
C THR A 3 -26.06 -8.76 -3.95
N THR A 4 -25.00 -8.31 -4.63
CA THR A 4 -23.63 -8.66 -4.24
C THR A 4 -23.36 -7.97 -2.91
N THR A 5 -23.33 -8.73 -1.81
CA THR A 5 -22.82 -8.24 -0.52
C THR A 5 -21.44 -7.62 -0.75
N PRO A 6 -21.19 -6.36 -0.36
CA PRO A 6 -19.88 -5.77 -0.52
C PRO A 6 -18.86 -6.60 0.26
N ALA A 7 -17.78 -7.00 -0.40
CA ALA A 7 -16.74 -7.81 0.24
C ALA A 7 -16.11 -7.01 1.40
N THR A 8 -16.00 -7.64 2.58
CA THR A 8 -15.37 -7.07 3.77
C THR A 8 -13.91 -6.71 3.49
N THR A 9 -13.38 -5.68 4.13
CA THR A 9 -11.95 -5.34 4.02
C THR A 9 -11.27 -5.49 5.37
N HIS A 10 -10.19 -6.27 5.41
CA HIS A 10 -9.47 -6.59 6.63
C HIS A 10 -8.10 -5.92 6.62
N LEU A 11 -7.64 -5.47 7.78
CA LEU A 11 -6.30 -4.97 8.04
C LEU A 11 -5.65 -5.84 9.12
N ALA A 12 -4.45 -6.34 8.84
CA ALA A 12 -3.58 -7.01 9.79
C ALA A 12 -2.34 -6.13 10.04
N GLN A 13 -1.98 -5.97 11.31
CA GLN A 13 -0.77 -5.26 11.74
C GLN A 13 0.20 -6.24 12.38
N LEU A 14 1.41 -6.29 11.82
CA LEU A 14 2.47 -7.18 12.25
C LEU A 14 3.66 -6.35 12.74
N HIS A 15 3.98 -6.45 14.03
CA HIS A 15 5.21 -5.90 14.59
C HIS A 15 6.35 -6.89 14.33
N LEU A 16 7.25 -6.57 13.41
CA LEU A 16 8.29 -7.49 12.94
C LEU A 16 9.44 -7.58 13.94
N ASP A 17 9.95 -8.80 14.14
CA ASP A 17 11.15 -9.02 14.95
C ASP A 17 12.41 -8.77 14.12
N LEU A 18 13.09 -7.65 14.38
CA LEU A 18 14.31 -7.26 13.68
C LEU A 18 15.53 -8.13 14.00
N THR A 19 15.44 -9.04 14.99
CA THR A 19 16.47 -10.06 15.25
C THR A 19 16.28 -11.31 14.39
N ASN A 20 15.09 -11.49 13.80
CA ASN A 20 14.76 -12.66 13.00
C ASN A 20 15.37 -12.59 11.59
N ARG A 21 16.14 -13.63 11.21
CA ARG A 21 16.80 -13.69 9.89
C ARG A 21 15.82 -13.66 8.71
N ASN A 22 14.61 -14.22 8.86
CA ASN A 22 13.58 -14.18 7.81
C ASN A 22 13.08 -12.75 7.60
N VAL A 23 12.84 -12.01 8.69
CA VAL A 23 12.46 -10.59 8.63
C VAL A 23 13.56 -9.78 7.96
N LEU A 24 14.81 -9.91 8.40
CA LEU A 24 15.94 -9.18 7.80
C LEU A 24 16.11 -9.48 6.30
N SER A 25 15.91 -10.74 5.90
CA SER A 25 15.96 -11.14 4.49
C SER A 25 14.85 -10.50 3.66
N ASP A 26 13.62 -10.49 4.18
CA ASP A 26 12.46 -9.90 3.51
C ASP A 26 12.59 -8.37 3.41
N LEU A 27 13.08 -7.70 4.46
CA LEU A 27 13.30 -6.24 4.47
C LEU A 27 14.42 -5.80 3.51
N ARG A 28 15.38 -6.67 3.22
CA ARG A 28 16.49 -6.40 2.28
C ARG A 28 16.09 -6.53 0.81
N ASP A 29 15.03 -7.30 0.52
CA ASP A 29 14.52 -7.57 -0.82
C ASP A 29 13.00 -7.66 -0.82
N HIS A 30 12.35 -6.61 -1.33
CA HIS A 30 10.89 -6.53 -1.35
C HIS A 30 10.24 -7.57 -2.26
N THR A 31 10.99 -8.24 -3.16
CA THR A 31 10.48 -9.42 -3.87
C THR A 31 10.26 -10.59 -2.91
N ASN A 32 11.15 -10.78 -1.92
CA ASN A 32 10.97 -11.80 -0.88
C ASN A 32 9.85 -11.42 0.07
N LEU A 33 9.79 -10.16 0.51
CA LEU A 33 8.67 -9.66 1.34
C LEU A 33 7.33 -9.85 0.63
N HIS A 34 7.24 -9.52 -0.67
CA HIS A 34 6.02 -9.74 -1.43
C HIS A 34 5.63 -11.21 -1.48
N ARG A 35 6.60 -12.10 -1.74
CA ARG A 35 6.37 -13.55 -1.72
C ARG A 35 5.89 -14.03 -0.34
N ARG A 36 6.47 -13.52 0.74
CA ARG A 36 6.06 -13.80 2.12
C ARG A 36 4.59 -13.46 2.30
N ILE A 37 4.21 -12.24 1.94
CA ILE A 37 2.85 -11.72 2.10
C ILE A 37 1.87 -12.51 1.25
N CYS A 38 2.20 -12.81 -0.01
CA CYS A 38 1.35 -13.64 -0.86
C CYS A 38 1.16 -15.05 -0.28
N GLY A 39 2.18 -15.63 0.34
CA GLY A 39 2.09 -16.94 1.00
C GLY A 39 1.21 -16.96 2.26
N LEU A 40 0.71 -15.81 2.72
CA LEU A 40 -0.27 -15.72 3.81
C LEU A 40 -1.71 -15.93 3.32
N PHE A 41 -1.92 -16.02 2.01
CA PHE A 41 -3.22 -16.19 1.39
C PHE A 41 -3.26 -17.52 0.64
N PRO A 42 -4.44 -18.16 0.51
CA PRO A 42 -4.57 -19.39 -0.26
C PRO A 42 -4.21 -19.17 -1.73
N ASP A 43 -3.62 -20.20 -2.35
CA ASP A 43 -3.39 -20.22 -3.79
C ASP A 43 -4.72 -20.42 -4.50
N ASN A 44 -5.20 -19.37 -5.17
CA ASN A 44 -6.40 -19.46 -6.00
C ASN A 44 -6.02 -20.12 -7.33
N THR A 45 -6.10 -21.45 -7.40
CA THR A 45 -5.83 -22.28 -8.60
C THR A 45 -6.92 -22.15 -9.69
N GLY A 46 -7.45 -20.94 -9.91
CA GLY A 46 -8.43 -20.61 -10.94
C GLY A 46 -7.98 -19.47 -11.87
N THR A 47 -8.81 -19.13 -12.86
CA THR A 47 -8.51 -18.23 -14.01
C THR A 47 -8.26 -16.75 -13.65
N ALA A 48 -8.36 -16.36 -12.38
CA ALA A 48 -8.03 -15.02 -11.88
C ALA A 48 -7.07 -15.11 -10.67
N PRO A 49 -5.78 -15.36 -10.92
CA PRO A 49 -4.80 -15.58 -9.86
C PRO A 49 -4.44 -14.26 -9.17
N ARG A 50 -4.37 -14.28 -7.82
CA ARG A 50 -3.72 -13.28 -6.95
C ARG A 50 -4.36 -11.89 -6.86
N THR A 51 -5.02 -11.39 -7.90
CA THR A 51 -5.82 -10.13 -7.86
C THR A 51 -7.13 -10.26 -7.09
N ALA A 52 -7.59 -11.49 -6.84
CA ALA A 52 -8.91 -11.75 -6.25
C ALA A 52 -9.11 -11.09 -4.87
N TYR A 53 -8.05 -10.95 -4.07
CA TYR A 53 -8.14 -10.41 -2.70
C TYR A 53 -7.62 -8.97 -2.57
N ASN A 54 -7.22 -8.32 -3.67
CA ASN A 54 -6.63 -6.98 -3.68
C ASN A 54 -5.62 -6.75 -2.55
N VAL A 55 -4.64 -7.66 -2.42
CA VAL A 55 -3.65 -7.58 -1.34
C VAL A 55 -2.81 -6.32 -1.50
N LEU A 56 -2.83 -5.47 -0.47
CA LEU A 56 -2.04 -4.26 -0.35
C LEU A 56 -1.26 -4.32 0.95
N TYR A 57 -0.10 -3.69 1.00
CA TYR A 57 0.64 -3.56 2.23
C TYR A 57 1.50 -2.31 2.24
N ARG A 58 1.87 -1.86 3.44
CA ARG A 58 2.84 -0.78 3.66
C ARG A 58 3.78 -1.21 4.78
N LEU A 59 5.07 -0.96 4.56
CA LEU A 59 6.10 -1.15 5.58
C LEU A 59 6.39 0.19 6.26
N GLU A 60 6.14 0.25 7.56
CA GLU A 60 6.45 1.40 8.40
C GLU A 60 7.70 1.08 9.22
N ARG A 61 8.81 1.74 8.90
CA ARG A 61 10.11 1.49 9.53
C ARG A 61 10.64 2.74 10.20
N THR A 62 11.13 2.57 11.41
CA THR A 62 11.99 3.51 12.13
C THR A 62 13.38 2.89 12.29
N GLU A 63 14.29 3.54 13.00
CA GLU A 63 15.60 2.98 13.31
C GLU A 63 15.49 1.63 14.05
N ASN A 64 14.54 1.52 14.99
CA ASN A 64 14.44 0.40 15.93
C ASN A 64 13.19 -0.45 15.77
N THR A 65 12.24 -0.04 14.92
CA THR A 65 10.97 -0.77 14.74
C THR A 65 10.64 -0.96 13.27
N ALA A 66 9.99 -2.07 12.95
CA ALA A 66 9.38 -2.30 11.66
C ALA A 66 7.98 -2.88 11.86
N THR A 67 6.98 -2.20 11.33
CA THR A 67 5.58 -2.61 11.37
C THR A 67 5.09 -2.81 9.94
N LEU A 68 4.49 -3.96 9.68
CA LEU A 68 3.88 -4.27 8.39
C LEU A 68 2.37 -4.17 8.53
N LEU A 69 1.77 -3.30 7.73
CA LEU A 69 0.32 -3.20 7.58
C LEU A 69 -0.08 -3.97 6.33
N VAL A 70 -0.92 -5.00 6.46
CA VAL A 70 -1.39 -5.85 5.37
C VAL A 70 -2.90 -5.74 5.26
N GLN A 71 -3.40 -5.28 4.12
CA GLN A 71 -4.82 -5.15 3.82
C GLN A 71 -5.24 -6.16 2.75
N SER A 72 -6.42 -6.74 2.91
CA SER A 72 -7.03 -7.66 1.93
C SER A 72 -8.56 -7.56 1.93
N THR A 73 -9.16 -7.84 0.78
CA THR A 73 -10.61 -7.87 0.58
C THR A 73 -11.12 -9.32 0.67
N GLY A 74 -12.14 -9.54 1.49
CA GLY A 74 -12.89 -10.80 1.64
C GLY A 74 -12.19 -11.89 2.46
N ILE A 75 -10.97 -11.66 2.93
CA ILE A 75 -10.19 -12.66 3.66
C ILE A 75 -9.17 -12.02 4.61
N THR A 76 -8.87 -12.69 5.72
CA THR A 76 -7.78 -12.34 6.65
C THR A 76 -6.51 -13.15 6.36
N ILE A 77 -5.34 -12.65 6.75
CA ILE A 77 -4.09 -13.41 6.59
C ILE A 77 -4.09 -14.72 7.39
N ASN A 78 -3.49 -15.76 6.83
CA ASN A 78 -3.14 -16.97 7.55
C ASN A 78 -1.86 -16.74 8.39
N ARG A 79 -2.04 -16.33 9.65
CA ARG A 79 -0.91 -16.05 10.56
C ARG A 79 -0.02 -17.25 10.85
N THR A 80 -0.53 -18.49 10.76
CA THR A 80 0.29 -19.69 11.04
C THR A 80 1.28 -20.01 9.92
N ALA A 81 1.11 -19.39 8.74
CA ALA A 81 2.08 -19.47 7.64
C ALA A 81 3.32 -18.58 7.85
N LEU A 82 3.33 -17.73 8.89
CA LEU A 82 4.51 -16.95 9.26
C LEU A 82 5.59 -17.84 9.90
N PRO A 83 6.88 -17.61 9.61
CA PRO A 83 7.96 -18.26 10.35
C PRO A 83 7.86 -18.03 11.86
N ALA A 84 8.35 -18.98 12.65
CA ALA A 84 8.46 -18.81 14.10
C ALA A 84 9.28 -17.55 14.43
N GLY A 85 8.77 -16.76 15.38
CA GLY A 85 9.39 -15.49 15.81
C GLY A 85 9.38 -14.39 14.75
N TYR A 86 8.56 -14.46 13.70
CA TYR A 86 8.51 -13.40 12.68
C TYR A 86 7.97 -12.08 13.24
N THR A 87 7.08 -12.16 14.24
CA THR A 87 6.53 -10.99 14.94
C THR A 87 6.91 -10.99 16.42
N THR A 88 7.11 -9.81 16.98
CA THR A 88 7.38 -9.62 18.42
C THR A 88 6.12 -9.70 19.28
N ASN A 89 4.99 -9.32 18.70
CA ASN A 89 3.67 -9.36 19.33
C ASN A 89 2.70 -10.22 18.49
N PRO A 90 1.56 -10.65 19.07
CA PRO A 90 0.47 -11.22 18.29
C PRO A 90 0.03 -10.28 17.15
N VAL A 91 -0.35 -10.86 16.00
CA VAL A 91 -0.91 -10.09 14.89
C VAL A 91 -2.23 -9.45 15.33
N GLU A 92 -2.33 -8.14 15.14
CA GLU A 92 -3.56 -7.39 15.40
C GLU A 92 -4.41 -7.33 14.13
N TYR A 93 -5.72 -7.44 14.30
CA TYR A 93 -6.68 -7.43 13.20
C TYR A 93 -7.71 -6.32 13.38
N ARG A 94 -8.11 -5.71 12.27
CA ARG A 94 -9.17 -4.71 12.22
C ARG A 94 -10.05 -4.92 10.99
N ASP A 95 -11.35 -4.87 11.19
CA ASP A 95 -12.32 -4.74 10.11
C ASP A 95 -12.38 -3.27 9.68
N LEU A 96 -12.11 -3.00 8.40
CA LEU A 96 -12.18 -1.66 7.82
C LEU A 96 -13.56 -1.34 7.24
N THR A 97 -14.50 -2.29 7.21
CA THR A 97 -15.87 -2.08 6.73
C THR A 97 -16.53 -0.87 7.41
N PRO A 98 -16.46 -0.69 8.75
CA PRO A 98 -17.01 0.50 9.40
C PRO A 98 -16.36 1.82 8.94
N LEU A 99 -15.04 1.82 8.68
CA LEU A 99 -14.34 2.99 8.14
C LEU A 99 -14.82 3.32 6.72
N LEU A 100 -15.00 2.30 5.89
CA LEU A 100 -15.45 2.48 4.50
C LEU A 100 -16.91 2.95 4.43
N ASP A 101 -17.76 2.49 5.35
CA ASP A 101 -19.16 2.90 5.45
C ASP A 101 -19.33 4.30 6.05
N TRP A 102 -18.34 4.78 6.79
CA TRP A 102 -18.29 6.14 7.35
C TRP A 102 -17.87 7.22 6.33
N LEU A 103 -17.43 6.87 5.12
CA LEU A 103 -16.95 7.86 4.14
C LEU A 103 -18.08 8.79 3.67
N ASN A 104 -17.97 10.08 4.02
CA ASN A 104 -18.95 11.09 3.65
C ASN A 104 -18.27 12.30 2.98
N PRO A 105 -18.85 12.87 1.91
CA PRO A 105 -18.31 14.07 1.28
C PRO A 105 -18.19 15.23 2.29
N GLY A 106 -17.17 16.07 2.13
CA GLY A 106 -16.89 17.21 3.02
C GLY A 106 -16.18 16.84 4.33
N THR A 107 -15.97 15.55 4.61
CA THR A 107 -15.31 15.13 5.86
C THR A 107 -13.80 15.32 5.76
N ALA A 108 -13.20 15.95 6.78
CA ALA A 108 -11.75 16.05 6.91
C ALA A 108 -11.15 14.73 7.41
N VAL A 109 -10.11 14.26 6.73
CA VAL A 109 -9.37 13.05 7.08
C VAL A 109 -7.86 13.31 7.06
N ARG A 110 -7.15 12.67 7.99
CA ARG A 110 -5.72 12.46 7.84
C ARG A 110 -5.50 11.33 6.86
N TYR A 111 -4.48 11.42 6.03
CA TYR A 111 -4.11 10.35 5.11
C TYR A 111 -2.62 10.04 5.15
N ARG A 112 -2.27 8.82 4.76
CA ARG A 112 -0.90 8.37 4.51
C ARG A 112 -0.85 7.40 3.34
N ILE A 113 0.13 7.56 2.47
CA ILE A 113 0.44 6.62 1.38
C ILE A 113 1.93 6.62 1.06
N ASP A 114 2.50 5.44 0.85
CA ASP A 114 3.81 5.30 0.19
C ASP A 114 3.57 5.08 -1.30
N ALA A 115 4.03 5.98 -2.16
CA ALA A 115 3.77 5.93 -3.59
C ALA A 115 5.06 6.03 -4.42
N ASN A 116 4.98 5.55 -5.66
CA ASN A 116 6.02 5.73 -6.67
C ASN A 116 5.59 6.82 -7.67
N PRO A 117 5.90 8.10 -7.42
CA PRO A 117 5.53 9.17 -8.32
C PRO A 117 6.37 9.07 -9.60
N ILE A 118 5.71 8.70 -10.71
CA ILE A 118 6.37 8.50 -12.00
C ILE A 118 5.62 9.21 -13.12
N LYS A 119 6.39 9.68 -14.10
CA LYS A 119 5.89 10.18 -15.38
C LYS A 119 6.41 9.30 -16.51
N ALA A 120 5.52 9.00 -17.47
CA ALA A 120 5.92 8.39 -18.72
C ALA A 120 6.44 9.48 -19.66
N VAL A 121 7.69 9.35 -20.09
CA VAL A 121 8.35 10.25 -21.03
C VAL A 121 8.37 9.55 -22.38
N SER A 122 7.68 10.12 -23.36
CA SER A 122 7.76 9.65 -24.74
C SER A 122 9.14 9.99 -25.31
N ILE A 123 9.74 9.05 -26.00
CA ILE A 123 11.03 9.23 -26.68
C ILE A 123 10.77 8.87 -28.15
N PRO A 124 10.89 9.83 -29.10
CA PRO A 124 10.69 9.55 -30.52
C PRO A 124 11.54 8.35 -30.99
N GLY A 125 10.91 7.42 -31.69
CA GLY A 125 11.58 6.22 -32.22
C GLY A 125 12.04 5.19 -31.18
N ARG A 126 11.71 5.35 -29.89
CA ARG A 126 12.07 4.39 -28.83
C ARG A 126 10.89 4.13 -27.90
N ARG A 127 10.96 3.01 -27.17
CA ARG A 127 10.03 2.74 -26.08
C ARG A 127 10.16 3.85 -25.03
N GLY A 128 9.04 4.48 -24.68
CA GLY A 128 8.99 5.53 -23.66
C GLY A 128 9.59 5.07 -22.33
N ARG A 129 10.18 6.02 -21.60
CA ARG A 129 10.86 5.78 -20.32
C ARG A 129 9.99 6.24 -19.16
N ARG A 130 9.93 5.45 -18.08
CA ARG A 130 9.34 5.89 -16.82
C ARG A 130 10.42 6.58 -16.00
N THR A 131 10.17 7.82 -15.61
CA THR A 131 11.08 8.63 -14.79
C THR A 131 10.40 8.95 -13.47
N ALA A 132 11.13 8.77 -12.36
CA ALA A 132 10.65 9.12 -11.03
C ALA A 132 10.63 10.64 -10.87
N LEU A 133 9.54 11.16 -10.32
CA LEU A 133 9.36 12.57 -9.97
C LEU A 133 9.84 12.80 -8.53
N ARG A 134 10.25 14.04 -8.21
CA ARG A 134 10.76 14.44 -6.88
C ARG A 134 10.35 15.88 -6.57
N GLY A 135 10.36 16.25 -5.29
CA GLY A 135 9.99 17.60 -4.83
C GLY A 135 8.62 18.00 -5.35
N ASP A 136 8.50 19.24 -5.80
CA ASP A 136 7.24 19.83 -6.29
C ASP A 136 6.54 18.98 -7.36
N ASP A 137 7.29 18.37 -8.28
CA ASP A 137 6.71 17.48 -9.30
C ASP A 137 6.03 16.24 -8.69
N ALA A 138 6.58 15.72 -7.58
CA ALA A 138 6.00 14.59 -6.86
C ALA A 138 4.75 15.03 -6.07
N VAL A 139 4.76 16.24 -5.50
CA VAL A 139 3.60 16.84 -4.82
C VAL A 139 2.45 17.09 -5.81
N ILE A 140 2.73 17.70 -6.96
CA ILE A 140 1.74 17.92 -8.03
C ILE A 140 1.18 16.58 -8.52
N TRP A 141 2.06 15.58 -8.70
CA TRP A 141 1.63 14.23 -9.05
C TRP A 141 0.69 13.64 -8.00
N TRP A 142 1.00 13.79 -6.71
CA TRP A 142 0.15 13.28 -5.64
C TRP A 142 -1.18 14.01 -5.60
N GLN A 143 -1.19 15.35 -5.67
CA GLN A 143 -2.42 16.15 -5.68
C GLN A 143 -3.37 15.70 -6.80
N GLN A 144 -2.86 15.50 -8.02
CA GLN A 144 -3.65 15.00 -9.14
C GLN A 144 -4.19 13.57 -8.91
N ARG A 145 -3.40 12.70 -8.26
CA ARG A 145 -3.83 11.33 -7.93
C ARG A 145 -4.87 11.34 -6.82
N ALA A 146 -4.67 12.12 -5.77
CA ALA A 146 -5.60 12.31 -4.67
C ALA A 146 -6.98 12.75 -5.18
N HIS A 147 -7.02 13.82 -5.98
CA HIS A 147 -8.27 14.35 -6.57
C HIS A 147 -9.03 13.28 -7.37
N ARG A 148 -8.32 12.55 -8.24
CA ARG A 148 -8.92 11.46 -9.05
C ARG A 148 -9.43 10.29 -8.21
N ASN A 149 -9.01 10.18 -6.96
CA ASN A 149 -9.38 9.11 -6.03
C ASN A 149 -10.25 9.64 -4.88
N GLY A 150 -10.92 10.78 -5.07
CA GLY A 150 -11.99 11.24 -4.18
C GLY A 150 -11.54 11.90 -2.89
N ILE A 151 -10.31 12.40 -2.85
CA ILE A 151 -9.83 13.27 -1.76
C ILE A 151 -9.16 14.52 -2.32
N ASP A 152 -9.40 15.67 -1.70
CA ASP A 152 -8.73 16.94 -1.99
C ASP A 152 -7.79 17.32 -0.85
N PRO A 153 -6.46 17.18 -1.01
CA PRO A 153 -5.50 17.50 0.05
C PRO A 153 -5.44 18.99 0.36
N THR A 154 -5.60 19.34 1.64
CA THR A 154 -5.41 20.69 2.17
C THR A 154 -4.03 20.89 2.78
N LEU A 155 -3.39 19.81 3.22
CA LEU A 155 -2.00 19.76 3.68
C LEU A 155 -1.33 18.55 3.04
N ILE A 156 -0.14 18.73 2.46
CA ILE A 156 0.68 17.65 1.91
C ILE A 156 2.08 17.76 2.53
N LEU A 157 2.51 16.68 3.17
CA LEU A 157 3.89 16.44 3.58
C LEU A 157 4.45 15.36 2.65
N ASP A 158 5.53 15.66 1.92
CA ASP A 158 6.26 14.70 1.09
C ASP A 158 7.57 14.31 1.76
N ASN A 159 7.63 13.08 2.26
CA ASN A 159 8.80 12.52 2.90
C ASN A 159 9.46 11.52 1.95
N PRO A 160 10.61 11.84 1.32
CA PRO A 160 11.32 10.89 0.48
C PRO A 160 11.73 9.65 1.27
N ASN A 161 11.36 8.48 0.79
CA ASN A 161 11.81 7.21 1.36
C ASN A 161 13.09 6.74 0.64
N PRO A 162 13.92 5.92 1.31
CA PRO A 162 14.93 5.13 0.61
C PRO A 162 14.29 4.33 -0.54
N PRO A 163 14.97 4.20 -1.69
CA PRO A 163 14.44 3.41 -2.80
C PRO A 163 14.15 1.97 -2.37
N VAL A 164 12.98 1.48 -2.76
CA VAL A 164 12.60 0.09 -2.54
C VAL A 164 13.47 -0.81 -3.41
N LEU A 165 14.22 -1.70 -2.76
CA LEU A 165 15.09 -2.66 -3.42
C LEU A 165 14.33 -3.96 -3.66
N ALA A 166 14.30 -4.41 -4.91
CA ALA A 166 13.63 -5.64 -5.31
C ALA A 166 14.50 -6.44 -6.29
N SER A 167 14.54 -7.76 -6.14
CA SER A 167 15.21 -8.62 -7.12
C SER A 167 14.34 -8.84 -8.36
N ARG A 168 14.95 -8.69 -9.54
CA ARG A 168 14.40 -8.98 -10.86
C ARG A 168 15.20 -10.14 -11.47
N ASN A 169 14.52 -11.23 -11.82
CA ASN A 169 15.11 -12.43 -12.42
C ASN A 169 16.32 -13.01 -11.64
N GLY A 170 16.28 -12.97 -10.31
CA GLY A 170 17.29 -13.60 -9.44
C GLY A 170 18.65 -12.90 -9.32
N ALA A 171 19.01 -12.00 -10.25
CA ALA A 171 20.33 -11.36 -10.26
C ALA A 171 20.31 -9.82 -10.32
N GLN A 172 19.30 -9.20 -10.94
CA GLN A 172 19.28 -7.75 -11.14
C GLN A 172 18.47 -7.06 -10.04
N ARG A 173 19.09 -6.19 -9.23
CA ARG A 173 18.36 -5.39 -8.23
C ARG A 173 17.69 -4.19 -8.91
N ALA A 174 16.38 -4.17 -8.93
CA ALA A 174 15.58 -3.01 -9.30
C ALA A 174 15.51 -2.04 -8.10
N LYS A 175 15.69 -0.74 -8.39
CA LYS A 175 15.45 0.35 -7.44
C LYS A 175 14.16 1.05 -7.84
N ILE A 176 13.18 1.03 -6.95
CA ILE A 176 11.87 1.65 -7.17
C ILE A 176 11.82 2.90 -6.30
N ALA A 177 11.58 4.06 -6.90
CA ALA A 177 11.43 5.29 -6.15
C ALA A 177 10.19 5.20 -5.25
N SER A 178 10.31 5.74 -4.04
CA SER A 178 9.23 5.77 -3.06
C SER A 178 9.24 7.14 -2.38
N VAL A 179 8.06 7.74 -2.27
CA VAL A 179 7.80 8.96 -1.52
C VAL A 179 6.59 8.68 -0.63
N ARG A 180 6.72 8.99 0.64
CA ARG A 180 5.61 8.96 1.58
C ARG A 180 4.88 10.29 1.52
N PHE A 181 3.61 10.27 1.14
CA PHE A 181 2.73 11.42 1.23
C PHE A 181 1.84 11.26 2.46
N GLU A 182 1.85 12.27 3.31
CA GLU A 182 0.99 12.39 4.49
C GLU A 182 0.29 13.73 4.47
N GLY A 183 -0.79 13.87 5.23
CA GLY A 183 -1.41 15.16 5.42
C GLY A 183 -2.87 15.09 5.77
N ILE A 184 -3.57 16.18 5.46
CA ILE A 184 -5.01 16.34 5.69
C ILE A 184 -5.67 16.53 4.32
N ALA A 185 -6.81 15.89 4.12
CA ALA A 185 -7.60 16.03 2.93
C ALA A 185 -9.09 16.06 3.26
N THR A 186 -9.88 16.67 2.39
CA THR A 186 -11.34 16.62 2.43
C THR A 186 -11.81 15.51 1.50
N ILE A 187 -12.72 14.65 1.97
CA ILE A 187 -13.36 13.65 1.11
C ILE A 187 -14.24 14.37 0.08
N THR A 188 -14.01 14.13 -1.20
CA THR A 188 -14.81 14.69 -2.30
C THR A 188 -15.73 13.65 -2.92
N GLU A 189 -15.22 12.43 -3.17
CA GLU A 189 -15.96 11.34 -3.82
C GLU A 189 -15.80 10.02 -3.04
N PRO A 190 -16.72 9.69 -2.10
CA PRO A 190 -16.62 8.52 -1.23
C PRO A 190 -16.48 7.19 -1.97
N THR A 191 -17.17 7.02 -3.10
CA THR A 191 -17.11 5.78 -3.90
C THR A 191 -15.74 5.60 -4.54
N ALA A 192 -15.16 6.69 -5.09
CA ALA A 192 -13.81 6.67 -5.65
C ALA A 192 -12.77 6.41 -4.54
N LEU A 193 -12.94 7.02 -3.38
CA LEU A 193 -12.07 6.83 -2.22
C LEU A 193 -12.13 5.39 -1.69
N ARG A 194 -13.34 4.81 -1.55
CA ARG A 194 -13.52 3.39 -1.17
C ARG A 194 -12.79 2.46 -2.15
N HIS A 195 -12.92 2.71 -3.45
CA HIS A 195 -12.19 1.95 -4.46
C HIS A 195 -10.68 2.10 -4.32
N ALA A 196 -10.19 3.32 -4.08
CA ALA A 196 -8.77 3.62 -3.94
C ALA A 196 -8.15 2.97 -2.69
N ILE A 197 -8.85 3.00 -1.55
CA ILE A 197 -8.41 2.33 -0.32
C ILE A 197 -8.32 0.81 -0.54
N THR A 198 -9.31 0.22 -1.20
CA THR A 198 -9.40 -1.24 -1.37
C THR A 198 -8.51 -1.80 -2.48
N THR A 199 -8.22 -1.04 -3.53
CA THR A 199 -7.45 -1.53 -4.69
C THR A 199 -6.05 -0.93 -4.83
N GLY A 200 -5.79 0.15 -4.07
CA GLY A 200 -4.51 0.84 -4.00
C GLY A 200 -4.28 1.81 -5.15
N ILE A 201 -3.46 2.84 -4.90
CA ILE A 201 -3.18 3.91 -5.86
C ILE A 201 -1.80 3.71 -6.48
N GLY A 202 -1.74 3.74 -7.81
CA GLY A 202 -0.48 3.83 -8.55
C GLY A 202 0.19 2.48 -8.82
N GLN A 203 1.50 2.53 -9.04
CA GLN A 203 2.31 1.37 -9.43
C GLN A 203 3.15 0.89 -8.24
N GLY A 204 3.56 -0.38 -8.26
CA GLY A 204 4.43 -0.94 -7.22
C GLY A 204 3.71 -1.53 -6.00
N ARG A 205 2.43 -1.90 -6.13
CA ARG A 205 1.66 -2.61 -5.09
C ARG A 205 2.34 -3.88 -4.57
N ALA A 206 2.97 -4.63 -5.48
CA ALA A 206 3.82 -5.78 -5.15
C ALA A 206 5.12 -5.44 -4.41
N TYR A 207 5.36 -4.17 -4.09
CA TYR A 207 6.56 -3.69 -3.40
C TYR A 207 6.22 -2.82 -2.19
N GLY A 208 4.99 -2.91 -1.69
CA GLY A 208 4.55 -2.18 -0.50
C GLY A 208 4.15 -0.73 -0.75
N LEU A 209 3.83 -0.38 -1.99
CA LEU A 209 3.40 0.96 -2.39
C LEU A 209 1.93 0.99 -2.77
N GLY A 210 1.27 2.13 -2.58
CA GLY A 210 -0.10 2.39 -3.04
C GLY A 210 -1.18 2.07 -2.01
N LEU A 211 -0.85 1.56 -0.82
CA LEU A 211 -1.82 1.45 0.28
C LEU A 211 -2.11 2.84 0.85
N LEU A 212 -3.29 3.38 0.54
CA LEU A 212 -3.82 4.60 1.14
C LEU A 212 -4.51 4.26 2.46
N SER A 213 -4.01 4.83 3.55
CA SER A 213 -4.66 4.78 4.86
C SER A 213 -5.26 6.14 5.18
N ILE A 214 -6.44 6.13 5.80
CA ILE A 214 -7.09 7.34 6.30
C ILE A 214 -7.51 7.16 7.76
N ALA A 215 -7.65 8.28 8.46
CA ALA A 215 -8.25 8.36 9.77
C ALA A 215 -9.04 9.67 9.90
N PRO A 216 -10.11 9.71 10.70
CA PRO A 216 -10.80 10.97 11.00
C PRO A 216 -9.81 12.04 11.47
N HIS A 217 -9.95 13.25 10.93
CA HIS A 217 -9.30 14.44 11.46
C HIS A 217 -10.32 15.16 12.34
N GLN A 218 -10.19 15.00 13.65
CA GLN A 218 -10.95 15.82 14.60
C GLN A 218 -10.24 17.17 14.69
N HIS A 219 -11.01 18.23 14.47
CA HIS A 219 -10.62 19.60 14.82
C HIS A 219 -10.69 19.80 16.32
#